data_AF-A0A0B0CWC2-F1
#
_entry.id   AF-A0A0B0CWC2-F1
#
_cell.length_a   1.000
_cell.length_b   1.000
_cell.length_c   1.000
_cell.angle_alpha   90.00
_cell.angle_beta   90.00
_cell.angle_gamma   90.00
#
_symmetry.space_group_name_H-M   'P 1'
#
loop_
_entity.id
_entity.type
_entity.pdbx_description
1 polymer ?
#
loop_
_entity_poly.entity_id
_entity_poly.type
_entity_poly.pdbx_seq_one_letter_code
_entity_poly.pdbx_strand_id
1 'polypeptide(L)'
;PDKPLVDPFCGSGTIAIEAALIGQNIAPGFNREFASEDWEFIPQKAWDDAFQEAEDCANYDQPLNITGSDINPELIDIAKKNAMEAGLGDLITWKQMQMSDFKPRQENGYLISNPPYGERMGEREEVEQMYRDLGSIMSDFPSWSVYVLTSHEGFEKLYGKPATKKRKLFNGFIKTDYYQYFGKHV
;
A
#
# COMPACT_ATOMS: atom_id res chain seq x y z
N PRO A 1 -1.09 -11.08 -8.55
CA PRO A 1 0.30 -10.61 -8.31
C PRO A 1 0.97 -10.00 -9.56
N ASP A 2 0.54 -10.37 -10.77
CA ASP A 2 1.26 -10.03 -12.03
C ASP A 2 1.12 -8.57 -12.51
N LYS A 3 0.32 -7.75 -11.82
CA LYS A 3 0.08 -6.35 -12.21
C LYS A 3 0.95 -5.43 -11.35
N PRO A 4 1.49 -4.34 -11.93
CA PRO A 4 2.28 -3.39 -11.16
C PRO A 4 1.43 -2.73 -10.07
N LEU A 5 2.00 -2.60 -8.87
CA LEU A 5 1.43 -1.85 -7.77
C LEU A 5 2.38 -0.71 -7.39
N VAL A 6 1.83 0.48 -7.20
CA VAL A 6 2.58 1.67 -6.78
C VAL A 6 1.90 2.34 -5.60
N ASP A 7 2.69 2.66 -4.58
CA ASP A 7 2.32 3.60 -3.53
C ASP A 7 3.23 4.84 -3.60
N PRO A 8 2.74 5.98 -4.13
CA PRO A 8 3.53 7.20 -4.30
C PRO A 8 3.70 8.04 -3.02
N PHE A 9 3.08 7.63 -1.91
CA PHE A 9 3.21 8.25 -0.59
C PHE A 9 3.45 7.16 0.47
N CYS A 10 4.45 6.31 0.22
CA CYS A 10 4.57 5.04 0.92
C CYS A 10 4.95 5.17 2.41
N GLY A 11 5.52 6.30 2.82
CA GLY A 11 6.02 6.50 4.18
C GLY A 11 6.91 5.33 4.62
N SER A 12 6.53 4.67 5.72
CA SER A 12 7.23 3.50 6.26
C SER A 12 7.01 2.19 5.50
N GLY A 13 6.33 2.22 4.36
CA GLY A 13 6.24 1.10 3.41
C GLY A 13 5.11 0.10 3.65
N THR A 14 4.20 0.36 4.59
CA THR A 14 3.20 -0.62 5.05
C THR A 14 2.34 -1.19 3.91
N ILE A 15 1.77 -0.35 3.04
CA ILE A 15 0.91 -0.83 1.94
C ILE A 15 1.69 -1.73 0.98
N ALA A 16 2.92 -1.37 0.64
CA ALA A 16 3.76 -2.15 -0.27
C ALA A 16 4.22 -3.47 0.35
N ILE A 17 4.56 -3.48 1.64
CA ILE A 17 4.92 -4.69 2.41
C ILE A 17 3.74 -5.66 2.46
N GLU A 18 2.56 -5.18 2.85
CA GLU A 18 1.34 -6.01 2.89
C GLU A 18 0.97 -6.56 1.51
N ALA A 19 1.11 -5.73 0.46
CA ALA A 19 0.88 -6.19 -0.91
C ALA A 19 1.86 -7.29 -1.34
N ALA A 20 3.10 -7.25 -0.86
CA ALA A 20 4.10 -8.28 -1.16
C ALA A 20 3.80 -9.58 -0.41
N LEU A 21 3.44 -9.50 0.88
CA LEU A 21 3.00 -10.67 1.66
C LEU A 21 1.79 -11.35 1.00
N ILE A 22 0.78 -10.58 0.61
CA ILE A 22 -0.37 -11.08 -0.15
C ILE A 22 0.07 -11.67 -1.49
N GLY A 23 0.96 -10.99 -2.20
CA GLY A 23 1.44 -11.37 -3.53
C GLY A 23 2.15 -12.73 -3.54
N GLN A 24 2.94 -13.03 -2.51
CA GLN A 24 3.63 -14.31 -2.32
C GLN A 24 2.86 -15.27 -1.42
N ASN A 25 1.63 -14.96 -1.00
CA ASN A 25 0.84 -15.78 -0.09
C ASN A 25 1.57 -16.11 1.24
N ILE A 26 2.38 -15.18 1.74
CA ILE A 26 3.09 -15.32 3.02
C ILE A 26 2.11 -15.00 4.14
N ALA A 27 2.02 -15.90 5.13
CA ALA A 27 1.13 -15.70 6.27
C ALA A 27 1.56 -14.48 7.11
N PRO A 28 0.64 -13.58 7.48
CA PRO A 28 0.98 -12.38 8.27
C PRO A 28 1.51 -12.69 9.68
N GLY A 29 1.25 -13.92 10.15
CA GLY A 29 1.71 -14.42 11.44
C GLY A 29 3.08 -15.09 11.43
N PHE A 30 3.72 -15.24 10.26
CA PHE A 30 4.86 -16.13 10.10
C PHE A 30 6.10 -15.73 10.92
N ASN A 31 6.36 -14.43 11.06
CA ASN A 31 7.52 -13.90 11.80
C ASN A 31 7.15 -13.34 13.18
N ARG A 32 6.15 -13.93 13.84
CA ARG A 32 5.74 -13.50 15.19
C ARG A 32 5.22 -14.67 16.01
N GLU A 33 5.22 -14.47 17.31
CA GLU A 33 4.63 -15.39 18.27
C GLU A 33 3.21 -14.95 18.65
N PHE A 34 2.43 -15.93 19.12
CA PHE A 34 1.08 -15.80 19.63
C PHE A 34 1.02 -16.29 21.08
N ALA A 35 0.31 -15.54 21.93
CA ALA A 35 0.22 -15.84 23.37
C ALA A 35 -0.33 -17.25 23.70
N SER A 36 -1.02 -17.88 22.75
CA SER A 36 -1.61 -19.23 22.85
C SER A 36 -0.64 -20.36 22.48
N GLU A 37 0.56 -20.06 22.01
CA GLU A 37 1.61 -21.07 21.75
C GLU A 37 2.04 -21.77 23.04
N ASP A 38 2.11 -21.04 24.16
CA ASP A 38 2.51 -21.59 25.46
C ASP A 38 1.36 -22.22 26.27
N TRP A 39 0.15 -22.30 25.72
CA TRP A 39 -1.00 -22.81 26.46
C TRP A 39 -0.99 -24.33 26.55
N GLU A 40 -0.90 -24.88 27.76
CA GLU A 40 -0.81 -26.33 28.01
C GLU A 40 -1.95 -27.18 27.40
N PHE A 41 -3.13 -26.58 27.19
CA PHE A 41 -4.29 -27.26 26.63
C PHE A 41 -4.36 -27.23 25.09
N ILE A 42 -3.44 -26.52 24.43
CA ILE A 42 -3.26 -26.56 22.98
C ILE A 42 -1.99 -27.37 22.71
N PRO A 43 -2.09 -28.52 22.02
CA PRO A 43 -0.90 -29.30 21.71
C PRO A 43 0.07 -28.50 20.83
N GLN A 44 1.36 -28.45 21.19
CA GLN A 44 2.41 -27.79 20.40
C GLN A 44 2.40 -28.24 18.94
N LYS A 45 2.12 -29.52 18.70
CA LYS A 45 1.99 -30.08 17.35
C LYS A 45 0.99 -29.32 16.47
N ALA A 46 -0.10 -28.78 17.03
CA ALA A 46 -1.07 -28.02 16.24
C ALA A 46 -0.48 -26.70 15.72
N TRP A 47 0.42 -26.07 16.50
CA TRP A 47 1.19 -24.91 16.06
C TRP A 47 2.23 -25.30 15.01
N ASP A 48 3.00 -26.35 15.27
CA ASP A 48 4.02 -26.84 14.34
C ASP A 48 3.41 -27.19 12.97
N ASP A 49 2.28 -27.91 12.96
CA ASP A 49 1.55 -28.28 11.74
C ASP A 49 1.04 -27.03 11.00
N ALA A 50 0.55 -26.01 11.72
CA ALA A 50 0.06 -24.76 11.12
C ALA A 50 1.19 -23.88 10.54
N PHE A 51 2.34 -23.79 11.22
CA PHE A 51 3.51 -23.08 10.70
C PHE A 51 4.09 -23.78 9.48
N GLN A 52 4.12 -25.12 9.47
CA GLN A 52 4.53 -25.88 8.30
C GLN A 52 3.57 -25.68 7.12
N GLU A 53 2.25 -25.69 7.35
CA GLU A 53 1.26 -25.39 6.31
C GLU A 53 1.47 -23.98 5.72
N ALA A 54 1.74 -22.99 6.57
CA ALA A 54 1.99 -21.62 6.14
C ALA A 54 3.24 -21.51 5.24
N GLU A 55 4.33 -22.20 5.61
CA GLU A 55 5.56 -22.27 4.81
C GLU A 55 5.32 -22.98 3.46
N ASP A 56 4.62 -24.11 3.48
CA ASP A 56 4.31 -24.89 2.27
C ASP A 56 3.40 -24.13 1.29
N CYS A 57 2.57 -23.22 1.79
CA CYS A 57 1.65 -22.40 1.00
C CYS A 57 2.29 -21.11 0.45
N ALA A 58 3.45 -20.70 0.98
CA ALA A 58 4.14 -19.50 0.52
C ALA A 58 4.73 -19.71 -0.88
N ASN A 59 4.59 -18.70 -1.74
CA ASN A 59 5.07 -18.68 -3.11
C ASN A 59 6.24 -17.68 -3.25
N TYR A 60 7.37 -18.00 -2.62
CA TYR A 60 8.56 -17.13 -2.60
C TYR A 60 9.12 -16.80 -4.00
N ASP A 61 8.91 -17.69 -4.97
CA ASP A 61 9.32 -17.50 -6.36
C ASP A 61 8.36 -16.63 -7.19
N GLN A 62 7.19 -16.26 -6.65
CA GLN A 62 6.24 -15.41 -7.38
C GLN A 62 6.87 -14.03 -7.61
N PRO A 63 7.12 -13.63 -8.87
CA PRO A 63 7.65 -12.31 -9.16
C PRO A 63 6.61 -11.25 -8.83
N LEU A 64 7.07 -10.15 -8.25
CA LEU A 64 6.25 -8.99 -7.90
C LEU A 64 6.82 -7.73 -8.52
N ASN A 65 5.92 -6.83 -8.93
CA ASN A 65 6.27 -5.50 -9.40
C ASN A 65 5.62 -4.46 -8.49
N ILE A 66 6.22 -4.26 -7.32
CA ILE A 66 5.73 -3.34 -6.30
C ILE A 66 6.75 -2.21 -6.15
N THR A 67 6.28 -0.96 -6.24
CA THR A 67 7.10 0.23 -6.01
C THR A 67 6.50 1.07 -4.90
N GLY A 68 7.31 1.40 -3.89
CA GLY A 68 6.99 2.42 -2.90
C GLY A 68 7.86 3.65 -3.12
N SER A 69 7.26 4.84 -3.12
CA SER A 69 8.02 6.09 -3.14
C SER A 69 7.52 7.10 -2.14
N ASP A 70 8.43 7.95 -1.68
CA ASP A 70 8.18 9.05 -0.77
C ASP A 70 9.18 10.16 -1.01
N ILE A 71 8.83 11.40 -0.66
CA ILE A 71 9.73 12.55 -0.77
C ILE A 71 10.78 12.54 0.34
N ASN A 72 10.46 11.96 1.49
CA ASN A 72 11.31 11.93 2.66
C ASN A 72 12.28 10.73 2.58
N PRO A 73 13.60 10.96 2.45
CA PRO A 73 14.58 9.87 2.36
C PRO A 73 14.64 9.02 3.64
N GLU A 74 14.37 9.62 4.81
CA GLU A 74 14.37 8.89 6.08
C GLU A 74 13.24 7.85 6.13
N LEU A 75 12.06 8.19 5.60
CA LEU A 75 10.93 7.26 5.50
C LEU A 75 11.23 6.11 4.54
N ILE A 76 11.92 6.38 3.44
CA ILE A 76 12.38 5.34 2.51
C ILE A 76 13.36 4.38 3.18
N ASP A 77 14.29 4.88 3.99
CA ASP A 77 15.22 4.02 4.72
C ASP A 77 14.52 3.20 5.81
N ILE A 78 13.50 3.76 6.46
CA ILE A 78 12.62 3.00 7.37
C ILE A 78 11.86 1.92 6.61
N ALA A 79 11.29 2.23 5.45
CA ALA A 79 10.55 1.27 4.62
C ALA A 79 11.42 0.07 4.19
N LYS A 80 12.67 0.32 3.79
CA LYS A 80 13.64 -0.73 3.47
C LYS A 80 13.93 -1.63 4.68
N LYS A 81 14.14 -1.04 5.86
CA LYS A 81 14.39 -1.79 7.10
C LYS A 81 13.17 -2.65 7.46
N ASN A 82 11.97 -2.09 7.40
CA ASN A 82 10.73 -2.82 7.68
C ASN A 82 10.53 -3.98 6.69
N ALA A 83 10.82 -3.78 5.40
CA ALA A 83 10.73 -4.84 4.40
C ALA A 83 11.74 -5.97 4.67
N MET A 84 12.96 -5.62 5.11
CA MET A 84 13.98 -6.60 5.51
C MET A 84 13.54 -7.39 6.75
N GLU A 85 13.00 -6.72 7.78
CA GLU A 85 12.46 -7.38 8.98
C GLU A 85 11.25 -8.27 8.66
N ALA A 86 10.44 -7.90 7.67
CA ALA A 86 9.33 -8.71 7.16
C ALA A 86 9.78 -9.91 6.29
N GLY A 87 11.08 -10.10 6.07
CA GLY A 87 11.61 -11.17 5.22
C GLY A 87 11.45 -10.94 3.72
N LEU A 88 11.08 -9.73 3.29
CA LEU A 88 10.80 -9.38 1.90
C LEU A 88 12.02 -8.85 1.14
N GLY A 89 13.15 -8.62 1.82
CA GLY A 89 14.43 -8.22 1.21
C GLY A 89 14.28 -7.15 0.13
N ASP A 90 14.73 -7.49 -1.08
CA ASP A 90 14.73 -6.62 -2.26
C ASP A 90 13.50 -6.80 -3.18
N LEU A 91 12.43 -7.47 -2.72
CA LEU A 91 11.22 -7.71 -3.53
C LEU A 91 10.47 -6.42 -3.90
N ILE A 92 10.60 -5.38 -3.07
CA ILE A 92 9.94 -4.09 -3.27
C ILE A 92 10.96 -3.06 -3.76
N THR A 93 10.63 -2.36 -4.84
CA THR A 93 11.44 -1.25 -5.33
C THR A 93 11.13 0.02 -4.54
N TRP A 94 12.09 0.51 -3.78
CA TRP A 94 11.96 1.76 -3.01
C TRP A 94 12.62 2.94 -3.71
N LYS A 95 11.94 4.09 -3.78
CA LYS A 95 12.46 5.31 -4.42
C LYS A 95 12.18 6.56 -3.60
N GLN A 96 13.20 7.40 -3.44
CA GLN A 96 12.96 8.79 -3.07
C GLN A 96 12.47 9.54 -4.31
N MET A 97 11.22 9.97 -4.34
CA MET A 97 10.60 10.58 -5.52
C MET A 97 9.37 11.38 -5.14
N GLN A 98 9.16 12.53 -5.80
CA GLN A 98 7.89 13.26 -5.68
C GLN A 98 6.81 12.59 -6.52
N MET A 99 5.56 12.61 -6.03
CA MET A 99 4.43 12.06 -6.77
C MET A 99 4.25 12.74 -8.14
N SER A 100 4.54 14.03 -8.24
CA SER A 100 4.49 14.80 -9.49
C SER A 100 5.41 14.24 -10.60
N ASP A 101 6.50 13.58 -10.22
CA ASP A 101 7.45 12.96 -11.15
C ASP A 101 7.05 11.53 -11.55
N PHE A 102 6.02 10.97 -10.91
CA PHE A 102 5.56 9.61 -11.19
C PHE A 102 4.96 9.52 -12.59
N LYS A 103 5.51 8.61 -13.40
CA LYS A 103 4.98 8.24 -14.71
C LYS A 103 4.97 6.71 -14.85
N PRO A 104 3.79 6.08 -14.86
CA PRO A 104 3.65 4.68 -15.23
C PRO A 104 4.36 4.33 -16.54
N ARG A 105 5.15 3.26 -16.54
CA ARG A 105 5.80 2.71 -17.75
C ARG A 105 5.05 1.51 -18.35
N GLN A 106 4.05 1.00 -17.63
CA GLN A 106 3.26 -0.16 -18.00
C GLN A 106 1.78 0.22 -17.96
N GLU A 107 0.95 -0.53 -18.67
CA GLU A 107 -0.51 -0.42 -18.61
C GLU A 107 -1.08 -1.33 -17.51
N ASN A 108 -2.35 -1.12 -17.15
CA ASN A 108 -3.09 -2.01 -16.25
C ASN A 108 -2.47 -2.16 -14.84
N GLY A 109 -2.01 -1.06 -14.25
CA GLY A 109 -1.48 -1.05 -12.88
C GLY A 109 -2.48 -0.62 -11.81
N TYR A 110 -2.02 -0.71 -10.57
CA TYR A 110 -2.73 -0.28 -9.38
C TYR A 110 -1.91 0.79 -8.66
N LEU A 111 -2.52 1.95 -8.45
CA LEU A 111 -2.02 2.96 -7.51
C LEU A 111 -2.85 2.83 -6.24
N ILE A 112 -2.23 2.49 -5.12
CA ILE A 112 -2.89 2.42 -3.81
C ILE A 112 -2.09 3.29 -2.86
N SER A 113 -2.75 4.24 -2.20
CA SER A 113 -2.03 5.17 -1.33
C SER A 113 -2.85 5.68 -0.16
N ASN A 114 -2.14 6.05 0.90
CA ASN A 114 -2.65 6.71 2.08
C ASN A 114 -1.94 8.07 2.26
N PRO A 115 -2.24 9.07 1.41
CA PRO A 115 -1.58 10.37 1.45
C PRO A 115 -1.82 11.12 2.76
N PRO A 116 -0.98 12.12 3.09
CA PRO A 116 -1.17 12.96 4.27
C PRO A 116 -2.54 13.66 4.27
N TYR A 117 -3.18 13.71 5.43
CA TYR A 117 -4.55 14.19 5.59
C TYR A 117 -4.71 15.72 5.68
N GLY A 118 -3.60 16.47 5.81
CA GLY A 118 -3.63 17.94 5.85
C GLY A 118 -4.37 18.51 7.08
N GLU A 119 -4.33 17.81 8.22
CA GLU A 119 -5.05 18.21 9.45
C GLU A 119 -4.48 19.50 10.09
N ARG A 120 -3.24 19.87 9.75
CA ARG A 120 -2.61 21.12 10.21
C ARG A 120 -2.90 22.25 9.22
N MET A 121 -3.27 23.42 9.75
CA MET A 121 -3.69 24.57 8.92
C MET A 121 -2.65 25.02 7.87
N GLY A 122 -1.35 24.79 8.10
CA GLY A 122 -0.29 25.15 7.14
C GLY A 122 -0.05 24.14 6.01
N GLU A 123 -0.49 22.90 6.17
CA GLU A 123 -0.22 21.81 5.22
C GLU A 123 -1.38 21.60 4.22
N ARG A 124 -2.51 22.28 4.45
CA ARG A 124 -3.74 22.04 3.69
C ARG A 124 -3.60 22.41 2.21
N GLU A 125 -3.03 23.57 1.89
CA GLU A 125 -2.89 24.01 0.49
C GLU A 125 -1.97 23.09 -0.30
N GLU A 126 -0.86 22.64 0.31
CA GLU A 126 0.07 21.69 -0.29
C GLU A 126 -0.61 20.33 -0.56
N VAL A 127 -1.37 19.82 0.41
CA VAL A 127 -2.14 18.57 0.27
C VAL A 127 -3.23 18.70 -0.80
N GLU A 128 -3.94 19.83 -0.86
CA GLU A 128 -4.95 20.06 -1.89
C GLU A 128 -4.32 20.14 -3.30
N GLN A 129 -3.15 20.78 -3.43
CA GLN A 129 -2.40 20.82 -4.70
C GLN A 129 -1.93 19.41 -5.10
N MET A 130 -1.39 18.65 -4.17
CA MET A 130 -0.99 17.25 -4.37
C MET A 130 -2.15 16.38 -4.89
N TYR A 131 -3.38 16.56 -4.37
CA TYR A 131 -4.55 15.86 -4.88
C TYR A 131 -4.92 16.25 -6.33
N ARG A 132 -4.72 17.52 -6.71
CA ARG A 132 -4.90 17.99 -8.09
C ARG A 132 -3.86 17.38 -9.03
N ASP A 133 -2.61 17.37 -8.60
CA ASP A 133 -1.50 16.80 -9.38
C ASP A 133 -1.73 15.29 -9.59
N LEU A 134 -2.15 14.58 -8.54
CA LEU A 134 -2.53 13.16 -8.62
C LEU A 134 -3.65 12.92 -9.64
N GLY A 135 -4.68 13.77 -9.63
CA GLY A 135 -5.77 13.74 -10.62
C GLY A 135 -5.28 13.95 -12.04
N SER A 136 -4.47 15.00 -12.24
CA SER A 136 -3.95 15.40 -13.54
C SER A 136 -2.98 14.38 -14.14
N ILE A 137 -2.13 13.74 -13.32
CA ILE A 137 -1.19 12.73 -13.79
C ILE A 137 -1.97 11.48 -14.19
N MET A 138 -2.87 11.01 -13.33
CA MET A 138 -3.59 9.76 -13.57
C MET A 138 -4.65 9.86 -14.67
N SER A 139 -5.02 11.07 -15.14
CA SER A 139 -5.86 11.20 -16.34
C SER A 139 -5.17 10.71 -17.61
N ASP A 140 -3.84 10.77 -17.66
CA ASP A 140 -3.05 10.31 -18.81
C ASP A 140 -2.87 8.78 -18.83
N PHE A 141 -3.23 8.09 -17.73
CA PHE A 141 -3.08 6.65 -17.56
C PHE A 141 -4.42 5.95 -17.27
N PRO A 142 -5.40 5.98 -18.20
CA PRO A 142 -6.76 5.53 -17.95
C PRO A 142 -6.90 4.02 -17.69
N SER A 143 -5.90 3.21 -18.03
CA SER A 143 -5.89 1.76 -17.74
C SER A 143 -5.50 1.44 -16.29
N TRP A 144 -4.96 2.41 -15.56
CA TRP A 144 -4.61 2.24 -14.15
C TRP A 144 -5.83 2.40 -13.24
N SER A 145 -5.93 1.50 -12.26
CA SER A 145 -6.87 1.66 -11.16
C SER A 145 -6.21 2.47 -10.04
N VAL A 146 -6.95 3.43 -9.49
CA VAL A 146 -6.45 4.34 -8.46
C VAL A 146 -7.29 4.20 -7.21
N TYR A 147 -6.64 4.04 -6.07
CA TYR A 147 -7.24 3.87 -4.76
C TYR A 147 -6.57 4.79 -3.76
N VAL A 148 -7.36 5.65 -3.12
CA VAL A 148 -6.85 6.65 -2.19
C VAL A 148 -7.64 6.61 -0.90
N LEU A 149 -6.95 6.46 0.23
CA LEU A 149 -7.51 6.59 1.56
C LEU A 149 -7.23 8.00 2.09
N THR A 150 -8.27 8.78 2.40
CA THR A 150 -8.09 10.13 2.96
C THR A 150 -9.30 10.55 3.79
N SER A 151 -9.09 11.43 4.78
CA SER A 151 -10.17 12.09 5.53
C SER A 151 -10.67 13.37 4.84
N HIS A 152 -10.04 13.80 3.74
CA HIS A 152 -10.40 15.03 3.06
C HIS A 152 -11.71 14.88 2.25
N GLU A 153 -12.83 15.36 2.80
CA GLU A 153 -14.17 15.17 2.18
C GLU A 153 -14.29 15.77 0.78
N GLY A 154 -13.53 16.81 0.46
CA GLY A 154 -13.48 17.45 -0.87
C GLY A 154 -12.57 16.77 -1.90
N PHE A 155 -12.03 15.58 -1.61
CA PHE A 155 -11.03 14.91 -2.44
C PHE A 155 -11.44 14.74 -3.92
N GLU A 156 -12.65 14.25 -4.22
CA GLU A 156 -13.10 14.04 -5.61
C GLU A 156 -13.10 15.31 -6.46
N LYS A 157 -13.38 16.47 -5.84
CA LYS A 157 -13.34 17.77 -6.52
C LYS A 157 -11.91 18.18 -6.86
N LEU A 158 -10.95 17.89 -5.96
CA LEU A 158 -9.53 18.20 -6.16
C LEU A 158 -8.90 17.26 -7.17
N TYR A 159 -9.18 15.96 -7.04
CA TYR A 159 -8.77 14.91 -7.96
C TYR A 159 -9.39 15.06 -9.36
N GLY A 160 -10.48 15.83 -9.50
CA GLY A 160 -11.04 16.24 -10.80
C GLY A 160 -12.05 15.27 -11.40
N LYS A 161 -12.40 14.17 -10.72
CA LYS A 161 -13.49 13.26 -11.12
C LYS A 161 -14.13 12.55 -9.92
N PRO A 162 -15.43 12.22 -9.98
CA PRO A 162 -16.09 11.39 -8.97
C PRO A 162 -15.52 9.96 -9.00
N ALA A 163 -15.43 9.35 -7.81
CA ALA A 163 -14.99 7.98 -7.65
C ALA A 163 -16.02 7.00 -8.20
N THR A 164 -15.55 5.89 -8.77
CA THR A 164 -16.40 4.78 -9.18
C THR A 164 -17.08 4.15 -7.96
N LYS A 165 -16.35 4.07 -6.85
CA LYS A 165 -16.87 3.61 -5.56
C LYS A 165 -16.20 4.37 -4.43
N LYS A 166 -16.95 4.63 -3.37
CA LYS A 166 -16.48 5.27 -2.15
C LYS A 166 -16.88 4.40 -0.96
N ARG A 167 -15.92 4.07 -0.08
CA ARG A 167 -16.18 3.26 1.11
C ARG A 167 -15.69 3.98 2.36
N LYS A 168 -16.60 4.23 3.31
CA LYS A 168 -16.25 4.77 4.62
C LYS A 168 -15.43 3.76 5.41
N LEU A 169 -14.29 4.18 5.94
CA LEU A 169 -13.38 3.46 6.82
C LEU A 169 -12.97 4.35 8.01
N PHE A 170 -12.11 3.81 8.87
CA PHE A 170 -11.54 4.55 9.99
C PHE A 170 -10.05 4.27 10.07
N ASN A 171 -9.27 5.31 10.29
CA ASN A 171 -7.87 5.22 10.71
C ASN A 171 -7.78 5.71 12.17
N GLY A 172 -7.77 4.76 13.10
CA GLY A 172 -7.99 5.05 14.52
C GLY A 172 -9.36 5.70 14.74
N PHE A 173 -9.37 6.92 15.31
CA PHE A 173 -10.58 7.71 15.53
C PHE A 173 -10.95 8.63 14.35
N ILE A 174 -10.10 8.69 13.32
CA ILE A 174 -10.30 9.57 12.17
C ILE A 174 -11.18 8.82 11.16
N LYS A 175 -12.35 9.39 10.86
CA LYS A 175 -13.19 8.92 9.74
C LYS A 175 -12.45 9.23 8.44
N THR A 176 -12.22 8.19 7.65
CA THR A 176 -11.60 8.29 6.32
C THR A 176 -12.53 7.68 5.28
N ASP A 177 -12.39 8.09 4.03
CA ASP A 177 -13.04 7.44 2.91
C ASP A 177 -11.99 6.82 1.98
N TYR A 178 -12.27 5.61 1.51
CA TYR A 178 -11.48 4.91 0.51
C TYR A 178 -12.13 5.11 -0.86
N TYR A 179 -11.55 6.03 -1.62
CA TYR A 179 -11.98 6.41 -2.97
C TYR A 179 -11.37 5.45 -3.98
N GLN A 180 -12.21 4.94 -4.90
CA GLN A 180 -11.83 3.89 -5.84
C GLN A 180 -12.19 4.35 -7.26
N TYR A 181 -11.20 4.36 -8.14
CA TYR A 181 -11.34 4.68 -9.55
C TYR A 181 -10.86 3.48 -10.35
N PHE A 182 -11.80 2.77 -10.98
CA PHE A 182 -11.44 1.57 -11.73
C PHE A 182 -10.84 1.94 -13.09
N GLY A 183 -9.68 1.36 -13.37
CA GLY A 183 -9.01 1.49 -14.65
C GLY A 183 -9.82 0.83 -15.76
N LYS A 184 -9.71 1.38 -16.97
CA LYS A 184 -10.25 0.77 -18.18
C LYS A 184 -9.20 -0.21 -18.72
N HIS A 185 -9.28 -1.46 -18.26
CA HIS A 185 -8.31 -2.46 -18.65
C HIS A 185 -8.24 -2.64 -20.17
N VAL A 186 -7.02 -2.72 -20.69
CA VAL A 186 -6.68 -2.91 -22.11
C VAL A 186 -5.93 -4.21 -22.33
#